data_AF-A0A345HKZ5-F1
#
_entry.id   AF-A0A345HKZ5-F1
#
_cell.length_a   1.000
_cell.length_b   1.000
_cell.length_c   1.000
_cell.angle_alpha   90.00
_cell.angle_beta   90.00
_cell.angle_gamma   90.00
#
_symmetry.space_group_name_H-M   'P 1'
#
loop_
_entity.id
_entity.type
_entity.pdbx_description
1 polymer ?
#
loop_
_entity_poly.entity_id
_entity_poly.type
_entity_poly.pdbx_seq_one_letter_code
_entity_poly.pdbx_strand_id
1 'polypeptide(L)'
;MGAGDRGRLPSAGRGVHRPRLHGRGPAGAPLRAGRPDHRPRRGGRPRAGDGADGHGDLGERPDRTDRPGRRGTGGALCAQRHARRGRPHRRRTDGPGLGRSHRGRGSAAVNGAAPVLRRAGDRGWLIDCAGPRPADVATAIRARPWASELRDVVPAATTVLVVAETLAGMEPLAAELRAVLDEVGGRESRPAPGRTVVIPVRYDGADLAAVAERVGMDPHRVARLHTEGTYTVGFFGFAPGFAYLDGVPEGLRLPRLSSPRPRVAPGVVAIAGNQTVVYPGGTPGGWHQIGVTTERLWDVDAQPPNRLAIGDRVVFEAVAS
;
A
#
# COMPACT_ATOMS: atom_id res chain seq x y z
N MET A 1 44.16 28.47 -71.07
CA MET A 1 44.52 28.89 -69.69
C MET A 1 43.62 28.10 -68.74
N GLY A 2 44.11 27.37 -67.74
CA GLY A 2 45.46 26.96 -67.36
C GLY A 2 45.32 25.84 -66.31
N ALA A 3 46.21 24.84 -66.28
CA ALA A 3 46.02 23.61 -65.51
C ALA A 3 47.14 23.32 -64.51
N GLY A 4 46.82 22.50 -63.50
CA GLY A 4 47.71 21.97 -62.45
C GLY A 4 46.83 21.37 -61.35
N ASP A 5 46.72 20.06 -61.09
CA ASP A 5 47.53 18.84 -61.32
C ASP A 5 48.40 18.39 -60.12
N ARG A 6 48.88 17.14 -60.14
CA ARG A 6 48.91 16.22 -58.97
C ARG A 6 50.26 16.18 -58.22
N GLY A 7 50.21 15.74 -56.95
CA GLY A 7 51.36 15.18 -56.22
C GLY A 7 50.95 14.68 -54.82
N ARG A 8 50.64 13.38 -54.65
CA ARG A 8 51.52 12.24 -54.28
C ARG A 8 52.14 12.29 -52.86
N LEU A 9 51.87 11.22 -52.10
CA LEU A 9 52.56 10.83 -50.85
C LEU A 9 53.97 10.26 -51.12
N PRO A 10 54.83 10.22 -50.09
CA PRO A 10 55.30 8.90 -49.60
C PRO A 10 55.17 8.75 -48.06
N SER A 11 55.81 7.73 -47.48
CA SER A 11 55.45 7.12 -46.18
C SER A 11 56.65 6.85 -45.23
N ALA A 12 56.33 6.36 -44.02
CA ALA A 12 57.23 5.92 -42.92
C ALA A 12 57.98 7.02 -42.15
N GLY A 13 58.30 6.85 -40.87
CA GLY A 13 57.97 5.75 -39.94
C GLY A 13 58.71 5.86 -38.58
N ARG A 14 58.54 4.83 -37.71
CA ARG A 14 58.97 4.77 -36.28
C ARG A 14 58.10 5.67 -35.37
N GLY A 15 57.79 5.33 -34.11
CA GLY A 15 58.24 4.23 -33.26
C GLY A 15 59.12 4.75 -32.11
N VAL A 16 58.86 4.50 -30.82
CA VAL A 16 57.80 3.67 -30.18
C VAL A 16 57.16 4.49 -29.02
N HIS A 17 56.66 4.05 -27.84
CA HIS A 17 56.66 2.80 -27.09
C HIS A 17 55.44 2.70 -26.13
N ARG A 18 55.29 1.58 -25.40
CA ARG A 18 54.40 1.40 -24.23
C ARG A 18 55.09 0.50 -23.20
N PRO A 19 55.03 0.77 -21.89
CA PRO A 19 55.35 -0.25 -20.90
C PRO A 19 54.31 -1.38 -20.92
N ARG A 20 54.77 -2.63 -20.92
CA ARG A 20 54.00 -3.80 -20.44
C ARG A 20 54.63 -4.26 -19.14
N LEU A 21 53.82 -4.68 -18.18
CA LEU A 21 54.25 -5.62 -17.14
C LEU A 21 53.52 -6.95 -17.37
N HIS A 22 54.24 -8.05 -17.22
CA HIS A 22 53.78 -9.40 -17.53
C HIS A 22 53.23 -10.09 -16.28
N GLY A 23 52.13 -10.82 -16.42
CA GLY A 23 51.66 -11.77 -15.41
C GLY A 23 52.16 -13.20 -15.66
N ARG A 24 52.15 -14.02 -14.61
CA ARG A 24 52.21 -15.49 -14.66
C ARG A 24 51.36 -16.09 -13.53
N GLY A 25 50.68 -17.19 -13.83
CA GLY A 25 50.31 -18.24 -12.87
C GLY A 25 50.82 -19.59 -13.43
N PRO A 26 50.22 -20.75 -13.11
CA PRO A 26 49.14 -21.00 -12.14
C PRO A 26 49.41 -22.26 -11.25
N ALA A 27 48.33 -22.83 -10.69
CA ALA A 27 48.18 -24.19 -10.14
C ALA A 27 48.65 -24.49 -8.68
N GLY A 28 47.92 -25.38 -8.01
CA GLY A 28 48.25 -25.94 -6.68
C GLY A 28 47.13 -25.79 -5.63
N ALA A 29 46.47 -26.89 -5.27
CA ALA A 29 45.52 -27.04 -4.15
C ALA A 29 45.84 -28.39 -3.42
N PRO A 30 45.22 -28.80 -2.29
CA PRO A 30 44.04 -28.23 -1.62
C PRO A 30 44.07 -28.29 -0.05
N LEU A 31 42.89 -28.11 0.57
CA LEU A 31 42.47 -28.61 1.91
C LEU A 31 43.18 -28.14 3.19
N ARG A 32 42.45 -27.37 4.00
CA ARG A 32 41.99 -27.85 5.33
C ARG A 32 40.70 -27.14 5.76
N ALA A 33 39.72 -27.90 6.26
CA ALA A 33 38.44 -27.37 6.72
C ALA A 33 38.41 -27.23 8.25
N GLY A 34 37.96 -26.08 8.75
CA GLY A 34 37.67 -25.86 10.18
C GLY A 34 36.16 -25.82 10.43
N ARG A 35 35.60 -26.90 11.00
CA ARG A 35 34.22 -26.91 11.53
C ARG A 35 34.19 -26.44 12.98
N PRO A 36 33.26 -25.57 13.38
CA PRO A 36 32.76 -25.51 14.75
C PRO A 36 31.72 -26.61 14.96
N ASP A 37 31.99 -27.55 15.85
CA ASP A 37 31.13 -28.74 16.08
C ASP A 37 30.04 -28.42 17.13
N HIS A 38 28.91 -27.85 16.70
CA HIS A 38 27.75 -27.62 17.58
C HIS A 38 26.90 -28.89 17.76
N ARG A 39 27.36 -29.80 18.64
CA ARG A 39 26.54 -30.94 19.10
C ARG A 39 25.39 -30.47 20.00
N PRO A 40 24.13 -30.85 19.74
CA PRO A 40 23.03 -30.62 20.67
C PRO A 40 23.14 -31.55 21.88
N ARG A 41 23.07 -31.01 23.11
CA ARG A 41 23.00 -31.82 24.33
C ARG A 41 21.59 -32.42 24.49
N ARG A 42 21.46 -33.72 24.24
CA ARG A 42 20.34 -34.53 24.80
C ARG A 42 20.70 -34.94 26.23
N GLY A 43 19.79 -34.75 27.19
CA GLY A 43 19.95 -35.26 28.55
C GLY A 43 19.11 -34.48 29.57
N GLY A 44 17.92 -34.99 29.89
CA GLY A 44 16.99 -34.34 30.81
C GLY A 44 15.61 -35.00 30.83
N ARG A 45 15.51 -36.24 31.33
CA ARG A 45 14.21 -36.82 31.72
C ARG A 45 13.79 -36.21 33.07
N PRO A 46 12.52 -35.84 33.28
CA PRO A 46 12.02 -35.56 34.62
C PRO A 46 12.03 -36.85 35.46
N ARG A 47 12.15 -36.71 36.78
CA ARG A 47 11.88 -37.80 37.74
C ARG A 47 10.39 -37.86 38.02
N ALA A 48 9.88 -39.07 38.26
CA ALA A 48 8.61 -39.25 38.94
C ALA A 48 8.78 -38.96 40.45
N GLY A 49 7.67 -38.63 41.11
CA GLY A 49 7.52 -38.52 42.56
C GLY A 49 6.04 -38.69 42.89
N ASP A 50 5.74 -39.45 43.93
CA ASP A 50 4.44 -40.11 44.10
C ASP A 50 3.41 -39.32 44.92
N GLY A 51 2.14 -39.71 44.76
CA GLY A 51 1.03 -39.41 45.68
C GLY A 51 0.21 -38.15 45.39
N ALA A 52 -1.07 -38.08 45.79
CA ALA A 52 -1.96 -39.16 46.25
C ALA A 52 -3.43 -38.70 46.17
N ASP A 53 -4.35 -39.67 46.16
CA ASP A 53 -5.78 -39.61 46.57
C ASP A 53 -6.77 -38.63 45.89
N GLY A 54 -8.03 -39.05 45.77
CA GLY A 54 -9.14 -38.18 45.33
C GLY A 54 -10.28 -38.88 44.57
N HIS A 55 -11.16 -39.60 45.28
CA HIS A 55 -12.42 -40.13 44.70
C HIS A 55 -13.37 -39.00 44.22
N GLY A 56 -14.18 -39.25 43.18
CA GLY A 56 -15.21 -38.29 42.75
C GLY A 56 -15.99 -38.62 41.47
N ASP A 57 -16.49 -39.85 41.32
CA ASP A 57 -17.50 -40.18 40.29
C ASP A 57 -18.94 -39.95 40.82
N LEU A 58 -19.94 -40.05 39.93
CA LEU A 58 -21.41 -39.91 40.07
C LEU A 58 -22.01 -38.55 39.67
N GLY A 59 -23.17 -38.57 38.98
CA GLY A 59 -24.06 -37.40 38.90
C GLY A 59 -24.88 -37.15 37.62
N GLU A 60 -25.28 -38.17 36.84
CA GLU A 60 -26.10 -37.95 35.64
C GLU A 60 -27.60 -37.71 35.97
N ARG A 61 -28.23 -36.75 35.27
CA ARG A 61 -29.68 -36.61 34.88
C ARG A 61 -30.52 -35.43 35.44
N PRO A 62 -31.55 -34.96 34.68
CA PRO A 62 -32.38 -33.79 34.98
C PRO A 62 -33.83 -34.16 35.39
N ASP A 63 -34.73 -33.15 35.55
CA ASP A 63 -36.03 -32.96 34.82
C ASP A 63 -37.00 -32.01 35.59
N ARG A 64 -37.99 -31.42 34.87
CA ARG A 64 -39.23 -30.72 35.35
C ARG A 64 -39.08 -29.38 36.12
N THR A 65 -40.07 -28.46 36.18
CA THR A 65 -41.49 -28.47 35.70
C THR A 65 -41.97 -27.06 35.23
N ASP A 66 -43.16 -27.00 34.60
CA ASP A 66 -43.88 -25.81 34.10
C ASP A 66 -44.98 -25.29 35.09
N ARG A 67 -45.59 -24.13 34.78
CA ARG A 67 -46.95 -23.62 35.19
C ARG A 67 -47.16 -22.78 36.49
N PRO A 68 -48.24 -21.95 36.58
CA PRO A 68 -48.07 -20.51 36.91
C PRO A 68 -49.18 -19.82 37.76
N GLY A 69 -49.04 -18.50 37.99
CA GLY A 69 -50.15 -17.57 38.35
C GLY A 69 -49.92 -16.71 39.60
N ARG A 70 -50.76 -15.72 39.96
CA ARG A 70 -51.87 -15.03 39.24
C ARG A 70 -52.36 -13.78 40.05
N ARG A 71 -52.73 -12.66 39.39
CA ARG A 71 -53.41 -11.43 39.94
C ARG A 71 -52.51 -10.56 40.86
N GLY A 72 -52.73 -9.25 41.06
CA GLY A 72 -53.66 -8.23 40.49
C GLY A 72 -52.98 -6.83 40.54
N THR A 73 -53.61 -5.66 40.41
CA THR A 73 -55.04 -5.27 40.22
C THR A 73 -55.13 -3.78 39.82
N GLY A 74 -56.09 -3.41 38.94
CA GLY A 74 -56.43 -2.00 38.61
C GLY A 74 -55.50 -1.28 37.61
N GLY A 75 -55.96 -0.35 36.76
CA GLY A 75 -57.34 0.09 36.50
C GLY A 75 -57.47 1.07 35.32
N ALA A 76 -58.72 1.22 34.83
CA ALA A 76 -59.38 2.38 34.18
C ALA A 76 -58.58 3.65 33.77
N LEU A 77 -58.90 4.38 32.68
CA LEU A 77 -60.03 4.33 31.72
C LEU A 77 -59.73 5.23 30.48
N CYS A 78 -60.52 5.06 29.40
CA CYS A 78 -60.83 5.97 28.27
C CYS A 78 -59.76 6.94 27.67
N ALA A 79 -59.62 7.09 26.34
CA ALA A 79 -60.34 6.47 25.21
C ALA A 79 -59.38 6.22 24.00
N GLN A 80 -59.44 6.77 22.77
CA GLN A 80 -60.36 7.68 22.07
C GLN A 80 -60.29 7.39 20.54
N ARG A 81 -61.26 7.87 19.74
CA ARG A 81 -61.24 7.78 18.27
C ARG A 81 -61.95 8.99 17.64
N HIS A 82 -61.38 9.57 16.59
CA HIS A 82 -62.14 10.07 15.44
C HIS A 82 -61.40 9.87 14.12
N ALA A 83 -62.15 9.57 13.06
CA ALA A 83 -61.68 9.49 11.69
C ALA A 83 -62.84 9.86 10.73
N ARG A 84 -62.55 10.57 9.63
CA ARG A 84 -63.50 10.80 8.53
C ARG A 84 -62.81 10.75 7.16
N ARG A 85 -63.57 10.32 6.14
CA ARG A 85 -63.27 10.34 4.68
C ARG A 85 -64.11 11.48 4.04
N GLY A 86 -63.85 12.05 2.86
CA GLY A 86 -62.78 11.90 1.86
C GLY A 86 -63.28 12.16 0.41
N ARG A 87 -62.36 12.32 -0.57
CA ARG A 87 -62.59 12.35 -2.06
C ARG A 87 -63.24 13.65 -2.65
N PRO A 88 -63.45 13.81 -4.01
CA PRO A 88 -62.39 14.04 -5.05
C PRO A 88 -62.75 15.00 -6.25
N HIS A 89 -61.79 15.51 -7.07
CA HIS A 89 -61.86 15.50 -8.58
C HIS A 89 -60.72 16.20 -9.41
N ARG A 90 -60.42 15.62 -10.60
CA ARG A 90 -60.05 16.13 -11.97
C ARG A 90 -58.94 17.21 -12.16
N ARG A 91 -57.87 16.96 -12.97
CA ARG A 91 -57.64 17.13 -14.45
C ARG A 91 -57.69 18.60 -14.95
N ARG A 92 -56.82 19.12 -15.86
CA ARG A 92 -55.80 18.51 -16.76
C ARG A 92 -54.34 18.60 -16.19
N THR A 93 -53.30 19.33 -16.63
CA THR A 93 -53.04 20.36 -17.69
C THR A 93 -51.51 20.36 -18.04
N ASP A 94 -51.08 20.84 -19.23
CA ASP A 94 -49.72 20.61 -19.79
C ASP A 94 -48.80 21.87 -19.94
N GLY A 95 -47.57 21.78 -19.39
CA GLY A 95 -46.29 22.41 -19.83
C GLY A 95 -46.18 23.94 -20.07
N PRO A 96 -45.01 24.43 -20.57
CA PRO A 96 -43.61 24.03 -20.33
C PRO A 96 -42.96 24.96 -19.26
N GLY A 97 -41.72 24.87 -18.77
CA GLY A 97 -40.49 24.20 -19.20
C GLY A 97 -39.29 25.14 -18.99
N LEU A 98 -38.78 25.22 -17.75
CA LEU A 98 -37.50 25.90 -17.43
C LEU A 98 -36.60 24.94 -16.64
N GLY A 99 -35.63 24.35 -17.34
CA GLY A 99 -34.68 23.42 -16.75
C GLY A 99 -33.69 24.13 -15.83
N ARG A 100 -33.96 24.14 -14.51
CA ARG A 100 -32.92 24.42 -13.51
C ARG A 100 -31.89 23.29 -13.56
N SER A 101 -30.80 23.52 -14.28
CA SER A 101 -29.62 22.68 -14.23
C SER A 101 -29.05 22.69 -12.81
N HIS A 102 -29.36 21.65 -12.04
CA HIS A 102 -28.54 21.27 -10.90
C HIS A 102 -27.16 20.93 -11.43
N ARG A 103 -26.29 21.96 -11.50
CA ARG A 103 -24.85 21.73 -11.56
C ARG A 103 -24.51 20.91 -10.34
N GLY A 104 -24.23 19.63 -10.55
CA GLY A 104 -23.62 18.80 -9.52
C GLY A 104 -22.38 19.52 -9.01
N ARG A 105 -22.01 19.28 -7.75
CA ARG A 105 -20.70 19.71 -7.24
C ARG A 105 -19.66 18.83 -7.92
N GLY A 106 -19.31 19.18 -9.15
CA GLY A 106 -18.22 18.55 -9.89
C GLY A 106 -16.97 18.59 -9.04
N SER A 107 -16.12 17.57 -9.18
CA SER A 107 -14.88 17.45 -8.42
C SER A 107 -14.17 18.81 -8.38
N ALA A 108 -13.91 19.31 -7.17
CA ALA A 108 -13.27 20.60 -7.01
C ALA A 108 -11.93 20.55 -7.75
N ALA A 109 -11.74 21.44 -8.72
CA ALA A 109 -10.47 21.56 -9.41
C ALA A 109 -9.37 21.69 -8.35
N VAL A 110 -8.29 20.92 -8.49
CA VAL A 110 -7.14 21.00 -7.59
C VAL A 110 -6.51 22.36 -7.82
N ASN A 111 -6.90 23.35 -7.00
CA ASN A 111 -6.22 24.64 -6.94
C ASN A 111 -4.74 24.34 -6.71
N GLY A 112 -3.90 24.82 -7.62
CA GLY A 112 -2.45 24.62 -7.60
C GLY A 112 -1.78 25.37 -6.47
N ALA A 113 -2.04 24.96 -5.22
CA ALA A 113 -1.22 25.33 -4.08
C ALA A 113 0.19 24.79 -4.33
N ALA A 114 1.20 25.63 -4.17
CA ALA A 114 2.59 25.20 -4.30
C ALA A 114 2.95 24.21 -3.18
N PRO A 115 3.89 23.28 -3.42
CA PRO A 115 4.40 22.40 -2.36
C PRO A 115 4.97 23.18 -1.17
N VAL A 116 4.63 22.77 0.06
CA VAL A 116 5.01 23.51 1.28
C VAL A 116 6.10 22.78 2.05
N LEU A 117 7.23 23.45 2.28
CA LEU A 117 8.36 22.94 3.05
C LEU A 117 8.21 23.29 4.55
N ARG A 118 8.28 22.29 5.44
CA ARG A 118 8.14 22.44 6.91
C ARG A 118 9.26 21.70 7.64
N ARG A 119 9.72 22.20 8.79
CA ARG A 119 10.60 21.40 9.68
C ARG A 119 9.82 20.22 10.28
N ALA A 120 10.50 19.09 10.42
CA ALA A 120 10.02 17.87 11.06
C ALA A 120 11.12 17.34 11.99
N GLY A 121 11.12 17.84 13.24
CA GLY A 121 12.22 17.62 14.18
C GLY A 121 13.44 18.49 13.88
N ASP A 122 14.62 17.97 14.24
CA ASP A 122 15.91 18.67 14.19
C ASP A 122 16.61 18.55 12.83
N ARG A 123 16.58 17.36 12.22
CA ARG A 123 17.22 17.03 10.93
C ARG A 123 16.24 16.68 9.79
N GLY A 124 14.93 16.87 10.00
CA GLY A 124 13.90 16.55 9.02
C GLY A 124 13.29 17.78 8.34
N TRP A 125 13.14 17.70 7.02
CA TRP A 125 12.26 18.57 6.23
C TRP A 125 11.09 17.73 5.70
N LEU A 126 9.87 18.10 6.05
CA LEU A 126 8.64 17.53 5.48
C LEU A 126 8.15 18.43 4.35
N ILE A 127 7.95 17.84 3.18
CA ILE A 127 7.35 18.47 2.01
C ILE A 127 5.89 18.06 1.94
N ASP A 128 4.96 19.01 1.99
CA ASP A 128 3.57 18.79 1.59
C ASP A 128 3.50 18.85 0.05
N CYS A 129 3.27 17.72 -0.61
CA CYS A 129 3.24 17.62 -2.06
C CYS A 129 1.87 18.01 -2.62
N ALA A 130 1.55 19.30 -2.59
CA ALA A 130 0.39 19.84 -3.30
C ALA A 130 0.71 19.90 -4.82
N GLY A 131 0.10 19.02 -5.61
CA GLY A 131 0.31 18.90 -7.05
C GLY A 131 1.07 17.63 -7.47
N PRO A 132 2.42 17.64 -7.51
CA PRO A 132 3.20 16.51 -8.00
C PRO A 132 3.16 15.32 -7.04
N ARG A 133 3.33 14.10 -7.56
CA ARG A 133 3.27 12.88 -6.73
C ARG A 133 4.51 12.79 -5.83
N PRO A 134 4.38 12.44 -4.53
CA PRO A 134 5.52 12.28 -3.63
C PRO A 134 6.63 11.35 -4.14
N ALA A 135 6.26 10.28 -4.86
CA ALA A 135 7.22 9.37 -5.49
C ALA A 135 8.09 10.06 -6.55
N ASP A 136 7.52 10.99 -7.33
CA ASP A 136 8.23 11.73 -8.38
C ASP A 136 9.12 12.82 -7.75
N VAL A 137 8.62 13.51 -6.72
CA VAL A 137 9.42 14.46 -5.90
C VAL A 137 10.61 13.75 -5.26
N ALA A 138 10.39 12.61 -4.59
CA ALA A 138 11.46 11.82 -3.98
C ALA A 138 12.49 11.32 -5.02
N THR A 139 12.04 11.00 -6.24
CA THR A 139 12.94 10.61 -7.35
C THR A 139 13.75 11.81 -7.84
N ALA A 140 13.13 12.99 -8.00
CA ALA A 140 13.80 14.22 -8.41
C ALA A 140 14.82 14.75 -7.39
N ILE A 141 14.60 14.47 -6.10
CA ILE A 141 15.57 14.70 -5.01
C ILE A 141 16.72 13.69 -5.11
N ARG A 142 16.43 12.38 -5.17
CA ARG A 142 17.45 11.31 -5.24
C ARG A 142 18.35 11.37 -6.48
N ALA A 143 17.93 12.08 -7.53
CA ALA A 143 18.72 12.32 -8.74
C ALA A 143 19.75 13.46 -8.61
N ARG A 144 19.80 14.19 -7.48
CA ARG A 144 20.70 15.33 -7.26
C ARG A 144 22.09 14.87 -6.79
N PRO A 145 23.19 15.56 -7.16
CA PRO A 145 24.53 15.20 -6.69
C PRO A 145 24.67 15.15 -5.16
N TRP A 146 24.05 16.11 -4.46
CA TRP A 146 24.02 16.20 -2.99
C TRP A 146 23.09 15.18 -2.32
N ALA A 147 22.35 14.35 -3.06
CA ALA A 147 21.46 13.36 -2.47
C ALA A 147 22.21 12.27 -1.67
N SER A 148 23.52 12.14 -1.87
CA SER A 148 24.42 11.27 -1.09
C SER A 148 24.77 11.85 0.30
N GLU A 149 24.48 13.12 0.56
CA GLU A 149 24.63 13.79 1.87
C GLU A 149 23.36 13.71 2.73
N LEU A 150 22.30 13.08 2.18
CA LEU A 150 21.06 12.80 2.87
C LEU A 150 21.15 11.46 3.61
N ARG A 151 20.49 11.40 4.76
CA ARG A 151 20.28 10.15 5.51
C ARG A 151 19.18 9.29 4.88
N ASP A 152 18.09 9.93 4.47
CA ASP A 152 16.95 9.27 3.82
C ASP A 152 16.06 10.27 3.06
N VAL A 153 15.27 9.75 2.12
CA VAL A 153 14.19 10.43 1.40
C VAL A 153 13.00 9.49 1.37
N VAL A 154 12.00 9.74 2.21
CA VAL A 154 10.86 8.84 2.46
C VAL A 154 9.57 9.44 1.87
N PRO A 155 9.12 8.97 0.68
CA PRO A 155 7.81 9.35 0.15
C PRO A 155 6.67 8.66 0.92
N ALA A 156 5.56 9.37 1.09
CA ALA A 156 4.29 8.90 1.65
C ALA A 156 3.13 9.25 0.69
N ALA A 157 1.89 9.18 1.16
CA ALA A 157 0.70 9.37 0.32
C ALA A 157 0.56 10.79 -0.28
N THR A 158 0.92 11.83 0.48
CA THR A 158 0.82 13.24 0.06
C THR A 158 2.03 14.07 0.47
N THR A 159 3.08 13.44 0.99
CA THR A 159 4.25 14.13 1.54
C THR A 159 5.55 13.38 1.25
N VAL A 160 6.69 14.08 1.31
CA VAL A 160 8.02 13.48 1.35
C VAL A 160 8.74 13.97 2.61
N LEU A 161 9.23 13.07 3.44
CA LEU A 161 10.17 13.39 4.51
C LEU A 161 11.60 13.27 3.96
N VAL A 162 12.38 14.34 4.05
CA VAL A 162 13.81 14.37 3.72
C VAL A 162 14.58 14.50 5.01
N VAL A 163 15.59 13.65 5.24
CA VAL A 163 16.38 13.66 6.46
C VAL A 163 17.83 14.00 6.12
N ALA A 164 18.35 15.10 6.66
CA ALA A 164 19.75 15.48 6.54
C ALA A 164 20.62 14.56 7.42
N GLU A 165 21.84 14.21 6.99
CA GLU A 165 22.72 13.44 7.86
C GLU A 165 23.21 14.27 9.06
N THR A 166 23.44 15.58 8.90
CA THR A 166 23.88 16.49 9.97
C THR A 166 22.94 17.67 10.18
N LEU A 167 22.96 18.25 11.38
CA LEU A 167 22.24 19.50 11.69
C LEU A 167 22.73 20.68 10.84
N ALA A 168 24.04 20.74 10.54
CA ALA A 168 24.63 21.82 9.74
C ALA A 168 24.11 21.82 8.28
N GLY A 169 23.77 20.64 7.73
CA GLY A 169 23.20 20.51 6.40
C GLY A 169 21.76 21.02 6.25
N MET A 170 21.05 21.32 7.34
CA MET A 170 19.62 21.64 7.31
C MET A 170 19.26 22.92 6.55
N GLU A 171 20.01 24.01 6.73
CA GLU A 171 19.69 25.28 6.06
C GLU A 171 20.08 25.30 4.58
N PRO A 172 21.26 24.80 4.15
CA PRO A 172 21.57 24.62 2.72
C PRO A 172 20.55 23.73 2.00
N LEU A 173 20.19 22.58 2.62
CA LEU A 173 19.20 21.66 2.08
C LEU A 173 17.82 22.32 1.86
N ALA A 174 17.45 23.31 2.68
CA ALA A 174 16.19 24.03 2.51
C ALA A 174 16.15 24.87 1.22
N ALA A 175 17.29 25.35 0.72
CA ALA A 175 17.36 26.05 -0.57
C ALA A 175 17.27 25.05 -1.73
N GLU A 176 18.08 23.99 -1.67
CA GLU A 176 18.11 22.91 -2.66
C GLU A 176 16.74 22.24 -2.84
N LEU A 177 16.03 21.94 -1.75
CA LEU A 177 14.69 21.35 -1.82
C LEU A 177 13.66 22.27 -2.48
N ARG A 178 13.77 23.60 -2.34
CA ARG A 178 12.87 24.53 -3.04
C ARG A 178 13.12 24.50 -4.55
N ALA A 179 14.38 24.54 -4.98
CA ALA A 179 14.73 24.45 -6.40
C ALA A 179 14.20 23.16 -7.05
N VAL A 180 14.29 22.01 -6.37
CA VAL A 180 13.70 20.75 -6.86
C VAL A 180 12.16 20.83 -6.96
N LEU A 181 11.49 21.49 -6.02
CA LEU A 181 10.03 21.63 -6.05
C LEU A 181 9.55 22.59 -7.14
N ASP A 182 10.28 23.67 -7.42
CA ASP A 182 10.00 24.59 -8.51
C ASP A 182 10.17 23.90 -9.89
N GLU A 183 11.20 23.07 -10.07
CA GLU A 183 11.42 22.28 -11.30
C GLU A 183 10.35 21.20 -11.56
N VAL A 184 9.77 20.65 -10.50
CA VAL A 184 8.80 19.53 -10.55
C VAL A 184 7.36 20.03 -10.58
N GLY A 185 7.04 21.14 -9.91
CA GLY A 185 5.70 21.70 -9.83
C GLY A 185 5.10 22.13 -11.19
N GLY A 186 5.95 22.41 -12.18
CA GLY A 186 5.53 22.73 -13.55
C GLY A 186 5.28 21.54 -14.49
N ARG A 187 5.29 20.29 -14.01
CA ARG A 187 5.22 19.09 -14.86
C ARG A 187 4.01 18.20 -14.55
N GLU A 188 3.35 17.68 -15.59
CA GLU A 188 2.37 16.61 -15.42
C GLU A 188 3.07 15.33 -14.91
N SER A 189 2.73 14.95 -13.67
CA SER A 189 3.41 13.92 -12.88
C SER A 189 3.01 12.50 -13.33
N ARG A 190 3.44 12.08 -14.54
CA ARG A 190 3.20 10.73 -15.07
C ARG A 190 4.26 9.75 -14.55
N PRO A 191 3.90 8.58 -13.97
CA PRO A 191 4.87 7.60 -13.51
C PRO A 191 5.84 7.17 -14.61
N ALA A 192 7.13 7.13 -14.27
CA ALA A 192 8.10 6.32 -14.99
C ALA A 192 7.65 4.84 -14.94
N PRO A 193 7.66 4.12 -16.07
CA PRO A 193 7.12 2.77 -16.12
C PRO A 193 8.04 1.77 -15.40
N GLY A 194 7.64 1.33 -14.20
CA GLY A 194 8.16 0.11 -13.60
C GLY A 194 7.66 -1.13 -14.34
N ARG A 195 8.05 -2.32 -13.86
CA ARG A 195 7.58 -3.59 -14.46
C ARG A 195 6.11 -3.82 -14.13
N THR A 196 5.42 -4.60 -14.97
CA THR A 196 4.12 -5.16 -14.61
C THR A 196 4.32 -6.41 -13.76
N VAL A 197 3.69 -6.48 -12.59
CA VAL A 197 3.67 -7.64 -11.70
C VAL A 197 2.22 -8.12 -11.56
N VAL A 198 1.97 -9.40 -11.84
CA VAL A 198 0.66 -10.02 -11.63
C VAL A 198 0.60 -10.62 -10.23
N ILE A 199 -0.54 -10.46 -9.56
CA ILE A 199 -0.83 -11.05 -8.26
C ILE A 199 -2.16 -11.83 -8.38
N PRO A 200 -2.16 -13.18 -8.35
CA PRO A 200 -3.38 -13.96 -8.23
C PRO A 200 -4.04 -13.73 -6.87
N VAL A 201 -5.36 -13.49 -6.86
CA VAL A 201 -6.16 -13.20 -5.67
C VAL A 201 -7.41 -14.08 -5.67
N ARG A 202 -7.61 -14.82 -4.58
CA ARG A 202 -8.91 -15.40 -4.25
C ARG A 202 -9.74 -14.31 -3.58
N TYR A 203 -10.95 -14.05 -4.08
CA TYR A 203 -11.83 -13.01 -3.54
C TYR A 203 -12.78 -13.61 -2.49
N ASP A 204 -12.22 -13.98 -1.35
CA ASP A 204 -12.89 -14.51 -0.16
C ASP A 204 -12.65 -13.67 1.11
N GLY A 205 -12.25 -12.40 0.95
CA GLY A 205 -11.86 -11.54 2.07
C GLY A 205 -13.00 -11.23 3.04
N ALA A 206 -12.67 -11.10 4.33
CA ALA A 206 -13.64 -11.01 5.43
C ALA A 206 -14.59 -9.79 5.38
N ASP A 207 -14.26 -8.74 4.62
CA ASP A 207 -15.13 -7.58 4.40
C ASP A 207 -15.81 -7.60 3.01
N LEU A 208 -15.51 -8.52 2.10
CA LEU A 208 -15.93 -8.45 0.69
C LEU A 208 -17.46 -8.27 0.54
N ALA A 209 -18.27 -9.00 1.30
CA ALA A 209 -19.72 -8.86 1.30
C ALA A 209 -20.18 -7.49 1.85
N ALA A 210 -19.56 -7.00 2.92
CA ALA A 210 -19.86 -5.71 3.53
C ALA A 210 -19.34 -4.51 2.71
N VAL A 211 -18.32 -4.72 1.87
CA VAL A 211 -17.88 -3.78 0.83
C VAL A 211 -18.94 -3.72 -0.27
N ALA A 212 -19.33 -4.88 -0.80
CA ALA A 212 -20.32 -5.02 -1.86
C ALA A 212 -21.65 -4.35 -1.51
N GLU A 213 -22.18 -4.62 -0.30
CA GLU A 213 -23.37 -3.94 0.24
C GLU A 213 -23.23 -2.41 0.24
N ARG A 214 -22.13 -1.88 0.78
CA ARG A 214 -21.89 -0.42 0.88
C ARG A 214 -21.75 0.28 -0.47
N VAL A 215 -21.28 -0.41 -1.51
CA VAL A 215 -21.13 0.15 -2.86
C VAL A 215 -22.30 -0.17 -3.79
N GLY A 216 -23.32 -0.89 -3.30
CA GLY A 216 -24.51 -1.25 -4.08
C GLY A 216 -24.24 -2.28 -5.19
N MET A 217 -23.31 -3.22 -4.94
CA MET A 217 -22.89 -4.25 -5.89
C MET A 217 -22.97 -5.64 -5.26
N ASP A 218 -22.82 -6.69 -6.08
CA ASP A 218 -22.55 -8.04 -5.60
C ASP A 218 -21.03 -8.29 -5.39
N PRO A 219 -20.62 -9.31 -4.61
CA PRO A 219 -19.22 -9.65 -4.37
C PRO A 219 -18.40 -9.94 -5.64
N HIS A 220 -18.99 -10.55 -6.67
CA HIS A 220 -18.28 -10.84 -7.92
C HIS A 220 -18.06 -9.57 -8.74
N ARG A 221 -18.99 -8.60 -8.70
CA ARG A 221 -18.79 -7.29 -9.33
C ARG A 221 -17.73 -6.47 -8.60
N VAL A 222 -17.63 -6.55 -7.26
CA VAL A 222 -16.51 -5.95 -6.50
C VAL A 222 -15.17 -6.58 -6.91
N ALA A 223 -15.08 -7.91 -6.93
CA ALA A 223 -13.89 -8.62 -7.37
C ALA A 223 -13.49 -8.23 -8.80
N ARG A 224 -14.44 -8.25 -9.74
CA ARG A 224 -14.20 -7.89 -11.15
C ARG A 224 -13.74 -6.43 -11.28
N LEU A 225 -14.38 -5.50 -10.57
CA LEU A 225 -13.99 -4.09 -10.61
C LEU A 225 -12.59 -3.86 -9.99
N HIS A 226 -12.17 -4.65 -9.00
CA HIS A 226 -10.79 -4.61 -8.51
C HIS A 226 -9.80 -5.20 -9.53
N THR A 227 -10.13 -6.28 -10.25
CA THR A 227 -9.28 -6.79 -11.35
C THR A 227 -9.25 -5.89 -12.58
N GLU A 228 -10.30 -5.08 -12.83
CA GLU A 228 -10.37 -4.07 -13.88
C GLU A 228 -9.46 -2.84 -13.58
N GLY A 229 -8.94 -2.72 -12.34
CA GLY A 229 -8.09 -1.59 -11.92
C GLY A 229 -6.63 -1.68 -12.40
N THR A 230 -6.03 -0.54 -12.73
CA THR A 230 -4.59 -0.41 -13.01
C THR A 230 -3.89 0.24 -11.83
N TYR A 231 -3.09 -0.54 -11.10
CA TYR A 231 -2.46 -0.10 -9.86
C TYR A 231 -1.00 0.27 -10.06
N THR A 232 -0.52 1.29 -9.35
CA THR A 232 0.90 1.67 -9.33
C THR A 232 1.40 1.73 -7.89
N VAL A 233 2.56 1.13 -7.62
CA VAL A 233 3.22 1.21 -6.30
C VAL A 233 3.72 2.64 -6.09
N GLY A 234 3.05 3.38 -5.21
CA GLY A 234 3.39 4.77 -4.90
C GLY A 234 4.55 4.87 -3.92
N PHE A 235 4.48 4.15 -2.80
CA PHE A 235 5.51 4.16 -1.75
C PHE A 235 5.43 2.89 -0.87
N PHE A 236 6.41 2.76 0.03
CA PHE A 236 6.46 1.73 1.07
C PHE A 236 6.46 2.41 2.45
N GLY A 237 5.86 1.77 3.45
CA GLY A 237 5.80 2.30 4.81
C GLY A 237 4.98 1.40 5.73
N PHE A 238 4.78 1.79 6.99
CA PHE A 238 4.09 1.02 8.04
C PHE A 238 4.76 -0.30 8.45
N ALA A 239 5.15 -1.18 7.52
CA ALA A 239 5.88 -2.42 7.78
C ALA A 239 6.83 -2.79 6.61
N PRO A 240 7.86 -3.62 6.83
CA PRO A 240 8.72 -4.12 5.76
C PRO A 240 7.92 -4.74 4.59
N GLY A 241 8.20 -4.30 3.37
CA GLY A 241 7.53 -4.73 2.15
C GLY A 241 6.05 -4.37 2.02
N PHE A 242 5.48 -3.58 2.93
CA PHE A 242 4.10 -3.09 2.82
C PHE A 242 4.06 -1.96 1.78
N ALA A 243 3.71 -2.35 0.55
CA ALA A 243 3.54 -1.45 -0.59
C ALA A 243 2.15 -0.80 -0.55
N TYR A 244 2.09 0.52 -0.77
CA TYR A 244 0.85 1.25 -1.01
C TYR A 244 0.63 1.38 -2.52
N LEU A 245 -0.49 0.83 -3.02
CA LEU A 245 -0.80 0.79 -4.44
C LEU A 245 -1.96 1.74 -4.75
N ASP A 246 -1.65 2.84 -5.45
CA ASP A 246 -2.64 3.81 -5.90
C ASP A 246 -3.34 3.31 -7.18
N GLY A 247 -4.65 3.51 -7.27
CA GLY A 247 -5.42 3.17 -8.48
C GLY A 247 -6.79 2.52 -8.25
N VAL A 248 -7.30 2.46 -7.02
CA VAL A 248 -8.62 1.86 -6.74
C VAL A 248 -9.72 2.61 -7.51
N PRO A 249 -10.51 1.91 -8.36
CA PRO A 249 -11.62 2.51 -9.09
C PRO A 249 -12.62 3.21 -8.18
N GLU A 250 -13.19 4.32 -8.65
CA GLU A 250 -14.00 5.22 -7.81
C GLU A 250 -15.15 4.52 -7.08
N GLY A 251 -15.83 3.59 -7.75
CA GLY A 251 -16.92 2.78 -7.17
C GLY A 251 -16.51 1.80 -6.06
N LEU A 252 -15.22 1.68 -5.73
CA LEU A 252 -14.71 0.88 -4.59
C LEU A 252 -14.07 1.74 -3.48
N ARG A 253 -14.04 3.07 -3.62
CA ARG A 253 -13.30 3.96 -2.70
C ARG A 253 -14.04 4.19 -1.38
N LEU A 254 -13.94 3.24 -0.46
CA LEU A 254 -14.49 3.33 0.90
C LEU A 254 -13.47 3.94 1.89
N PRO A 255 -13.89 4.75 2.88
CA PRO A 255 -13.01 5.20 3.97
C PRO A 255 -12.53 4.02 4.81
N ARG A 256 -11.43 4.19 5.57
CA ARG A 256 -10.93 3.17 6.51
C ARG A 256 -12.01 2.73 7.52
N LEU A 257 -11.85 1.52 8.04
CA LEU A 257 -12.67 1.01 9.16
C LEU A 257 -12.54 1.95 10.37
N SER A 258 -13.67 2.20 11.05
CA SER A 258 -13.73 3.09 12.22
C SER A 258 -12.94 2.57 13.43
N SER A 259 -12.76 1.26 13.52
CA SER A 259 -11.83 0.60 14.44
C SER A 259 -10.92 -0.35 13.64
N PRO A 260 -9.59 -0.25 13.75
CA PRO A 260 -8.68 -1.18 13.09
C PRO A 260 -8.71 -2.56 13.76
N ARG A 261 -8.58 -3.63 12.97
CA ARG A 261 -8.37 -4.97 13.51
C ARG A 261 -6.99 -5.03 14.18
N PRO A 262 -6.86 -5.70 15.35
CA PRO A 262 -5.57 -5.83 16.05
C PRO A 262 -4.57 -6.71 15.28
N ARG A 263 -5.06 -7.57 14.38
CA ARG A 263 -4.25 -8.40 13.50
C ARG A 263 -4.96 -8.65 12.17
N VAL A 264 -4.21 -8.56 11.10
CA VAL A 264 -4.53 -8.97 9.72
C VAL A 264 -3.53 -10.05 9.33
N ALA A 265 -3.95 -11.05 8.55
CA ALA A 265 -3.06 -12.12 8.11
C ALA A 265 -2.14 -11.67 6.95
N PRO A 266 -0.94 -12.26 6.79
CA PRO A 266 -0.17 -12.09 5.56
C PRO A 266 -0.97 -12.59 4.34
N GLY A 267 -0.70 -12.01 3.17
CA GLY A 267 -1.40 -12.32 1.92
C GLY A 267 -2.77 -11.67 1.77
N VAL A 268 -3.34 -11.07 2.82
CA VAL A 268 -4.66 -10.38 2.73
C VAL A 268 -4.56 -9.18 1.79
N VAL A 269 -5.47 -9.12 0.83
CA VAL A 269 -5.66 -8.01 -0.12
C VAL A 269 -6.76 -7.11 0.41
N ALA A 270 -6.48 -5.81 0.56
CA ALA A 270 -7.40 -4.89 1.21
C ALA A 270 -7.39 -3.47 0.61
N ILE A 271 -8.53 -2.78 0.70
CA ILE A 271 -8.74 -1.44 0.13
C ILE A 271 -9.08 -0.37 1.19
N ALA A 272 -8.63 0.87 0.95
CA ALA A 272 -9.05 2.08 1.65
C ALA A 272 -8.78 3.33 0.80
N GLY A 273 -9.81 4.16 0.59
CA GLY A 273 -9.72 5.34 -0.27
C GLY A 273 -9.33 4.97 -1.70
N ASN A 274 -8.38 5.71 -2.30
CA ASN A 274 -7.83 5.40 -3.62
C ASN A 274 -6.83 4.23 -3.64
N GLN A 275 -6.56 3.60 -2.50
CA GLN A 275 -5.43 2.69 -2.32
C GLN A 275 -5.87 1.25 -2.06
N THR A 276 -5.09 0.31 -2.61
CA THR A 276 -5.14 -1.11 -2.27
C THR A 276 -3.77 -1.54 -1.72
N VAL A 277 -3.73 -2.59 -0.92
CA VAL A 277 -2.54 -3.16 -0.29
C VAL A 277 -2.62 -4.67 -0.28
N VAL A 278 -1.45 -5.32 -0.25
CA VAL A 278 -1.32 -6.72 0.17
C VAL A 278 -0.52 -6.72 1.46
N TYR A 279 -1.08 -7.30 2.52
CA TYR A 279 -0.42 -7.38 3.82
C TYR A 279 0.78 -8.35 3.75
N PRO A 280 2.04 -7.92 3.97
CA PRO A 280 3.21 -8.78 3.89
C PRO A 280 3.42 -9.64 5.15
N GLY A 281 2.80 -9.25 6.26
CA GLY A 281 3.03 -9.83 7.59
C GLY A 281 1.90 -9.55 8.57
N GLY A 282 1.87 -10.34 9.65
CA GLY A 282 0.83 -10.28 10.68
C GLY A 282 0.83 -8.97 11.47
N THR A 283 0.02 -8.00 11.06
CA THR A 283 0.07 -6.60 11.53
C THR A 283 -1.34 -6.04 11.79
N PRO A 284 -1.53 -5.00 12.61
CA PRO A 284 -2.82 -4.33 12.78
C PRO A 284 -3.32 -3.68 11.47
N GLY A 285 -4.63 -3.51 11.29
CA GLY A 285 -5.16 -2.97 10.02
C GLY A 285 -6.61 -2.50 10.03
N GLY A 286 -6.83 -1.27 9.59
CA GLY A 286 -8.16 -0.65 9.40
C GLY A 286 -8.60 -0.54 7.94
N TRP A 287 -8.25 -1.52 7.11
CA TRP A 287 -8.58 -1.57 5.68
C TRP A 287 -9.59 -2.70 5.42
N HIS A 288 -10.42 -2.55 4.37
CA HIS A 288 -11.45 -3.55 4.04
C HIS A 288 -10.82 -4.72 3.29
N GLN A 289 -10.86 -5.91 3.89
CA GLN A 289 -10.27 -7.14 3.37
C GLN A 289 -11.17 -7.75 2.30
N ILE A 290 -10.75 -7.70 1.04
CA ILE A 290 -11.57 -8.13 -0.11
C ILE A 290 -11.11 -9.46 -0.73
N GLY A 291 -9.89 -9.91 -0.42
CA GLY A 291 -9.38 -11.20 -0.89
C GLY A 291 -8.09 -11.62 -0.19
N VAL A 292 -7.51 -12.73 -0.64
CA VAL A 292 -6.24 -13.28 -0.17
C VAL A 292 -5.40 -13.73 -1.37
N THR A 293 -4.10 -13.48 -1.32
CA THR A 293 -3.09 -14.08 -2.21
C THR A 293 -2.15 -14.97 -1.42
N THR A 294 -1.64 -16.03 -2.06
CA THR A 294 -0.51 -16.83 -1.56
C THR A 294 0.85 -16.21 -1.90
N GLU A 295 0.88 -15.13 -2.69
CA GLU A 295 2.10 -14.48 -3.15
C GLU A 295 2.88 -13.80 -2.01
N ARG A 296 4.16 -14.17 -1.90
CA ARG A 296 5.08 -13.55 -0.96
C ARG A 296 5.67 -12.28 -1.57
N LEU A 297 5.14 -11.12 -1.18
CA LEU A 297 5.65 -9.83 -1.66
C LEU A 297 6.88 -9.33 -0.89
N TRP A 298 7.16 -9.89 0.28
CA TRP A 298 8.33 -9.60 1.10
C TRP A 298 8.95 -10.88 1.65
N ASP A 299 10.27 -11.01 1.52
CA ASP A 299 11.05 -12.06 2.15
C ASP A 299 12.40 -11.50 2.59
N VAL A 300 12.78 -11.70 3.85
CA VAL A 300 14.04 -11.18 4.40
C VAL A 300 15.27 -11.91 3.85
N ASP A 301 15.09 -13.17 3.42
CA ASP A 301 16.17 -14.03 2.90
C ASP A 301 16.34 -13.91 1.36
N ALA A 302 15.52 -13.09 0.69
CA ALA A 302 15.57 -12.86 -0.75
C ALA A 302 16.38 -11.61 -1.14
N GLN A 303 16.89 -11.58 -2.38
CA GLN A 303 17.64 -10.45 -2.93
C GLN A 303 17.07 -10.04 -4.32
N PRO A 304 16.40 -8.88 -4.45
CA PRO A 304 15.99 -7.97 -3.38
C PRO A 304 14.89 -8.58 -2.48
N PRO A 305 14.77 -8.13 -1.22
CA PRO A 305 13.78 -8.66 -0.27
C PRO A 305 12.33 -8.20 -0.57
N ASN A 306 12.15 -7.20 -1.44
CA ASN A 306 10.84 -6.75 -1.92
C ASN A 306 10.57 -7.31 -3.33
N ARG A 307 9.43 -7.98 -3.52
CA ARG A 307 8.96 -8.40 -4.86
C ARG A 307 8.46 -7.23 -5.71
N LEU A 308 8.13 -6.10 -5.09
CA LEU A 308 7.67 -4.87 -5.75
C LEU A 308 8.71 -3.74 -5.61
N ALA A 309 8.76 -2.84 -6.58
CA ALA A 309 9.51 -1.58 -6.54
C ALA A 309 8.57 -0.37 -6.68
N ILE A 310 9.03 0.83 -6.29
CA ILE A 310 8.27 2.08 -6.53
C ILE A 310 8.14 2.30 -8.04
N GLY A 311 6.93 2.59 -8.51
CA GLY A 311 6.61 2.71 -9.93
C GLY A 311 6.25 1.39 -10.63
N ASP A 312 6.40 0.22 -9.98
CA ASP A 312 5.87 -1.03 -10.53
C ASP A 312 4.35 -0.95 -10.68
N ARG A 313 3.86 -1.46 -11.81
CA ARG A 313 2.44 -1.60 -12.09
C ARG A 313 1.97 -2.96 -11.60
N VAL A 314 0.91 -3.00 -10.82
CA VAL A 314 0.31 -4.24 -10.33
C VAL A 314 -1.01 -4.50 -11.02
N VAL A 315 -1.21 -5.76 -11.43
CA VAL A 315 -2.47 -6.29 -11.96
C VAL A 315 -2.90 -7.41 -11.03
N PHE A 316 -4.11 -7.32 -10.50
CA PHE A 316 -4.70 -8.40 -9.71
C PHE A 316 -5.51 -9.32 -10.62
N GLU A 317 -5.29 -10.62 -10.52
CA GLU A 317 -5.98 -11.64 -11.31
C GLU A 317 -6.89 -12.45 -10.38
N ALA A 318 -8.16 -12.65 -10.74
CA ALA A 318 -9.07 -13.45 -9.92
C ALA A 318 -8.85 -14.94 -10.16
N VAL A 319 -8.48 -15.68 -9.10
CA VAL A 319 -8.33 -17.14 -9.15
C VAL A 319 -9.48 -17.86 -8.43
N ALA A 320 -9.71 -19.11 -8.82
CA ALA A 320 -10.65 -20.01 -8.16
C ALA A 320 -10.19 -20.37 -6.72
N SER A 321 -11.11 -20.94 -5.93
CA SER A 321 -10.97 -21.06 -4.47
C SER A 321 -10.15 -22.24 -3.96
#